data_AF-A0AAV1GT85-F1
#
_entry.id   AF-A0AAV1GT85-F1
#
_cell.length_a   1.000
_cell.length_b   1.000
_cell.length_c   1.000
_cell.angle_alpha   90.00
_cell.angle_beta   90.00
_cell.angle_gamma   90.00
#
_symmetry.space_group_name_H-M   'P 1'
#
loop_
_entity.id
_entity.type
_entity.pdbx_description
1 polymer ?
#
loop_
_entity_poly.entity_id
_entity_poly.type
_entity_poly.pdbx_seq_one_letter_code
_entity_poly.pdbx_strand_id
1 'polypeptide(L)'
;MEGGCLNRKSNGKFHQLPGYPNCALASGVVNFFLARTDAVQKVGFDPKLQRVAHSEFFMDGLGSLMVATCNHVSIGHQPHTNNTDAARYRKFRHPGREDGKFKERLQFFKNNLKCVRFG
;
A
#
# COMPACT_ATOMS: atom_id res chain seq x y z
N MET A 1 -22.27 -1.44 -15.32
CA MET A 1 -21.19 -2.42 -15.57
C MET A 1 -20.82 -3.07 -14.26
N GLU A 2 -20.58 -4.38 -14.23
CA GLU A 2 -20.14 -5.08 -13.03
C GLU A 2 -18.64 -4.81 -12.78
N GLY A 3 -18.26 -4.55 -11.52
CA GLY A 3 -16.88 -4.25 -11.15
C GLY A 3 -15.91 -5.45 -11.24
N GLY A 4 -14.60 -5.17 -11.23
CA GLY A 4 -13.53 -6.17 -11.26
C GLY A 4 -13.12 -6.68 -9.88
N CYS A 5 -12.33 -7.76 -9.83
CA CYS A 5 -11.76 -8.28 -8.58
C CYS A 5 -10.24 -8.09 -8.57
N LEU A 6 -9.71 -7.48 -7.51
CA LEU A 6 -8.28 -7.33 -7.30
C LEU A 6 -7.73 -8.51 -6.49
N ASN A 7 -6.70 -9.20 -6.99
CA ASN A 7 -6.00 -10.25 -6.26
C ASN A 7 -4.71 -9.67 -5.66
N ARG A 8 -4.65 -9.61 -4.33
CA ARG A 8 -3.47 -9.23 -3.58
C ARG A 8 -2.70 -10.48 -3.19
N LYS A 9 -1.56 -10.69 -3.84
CA LYS A 9 -0.62 -11.76 -3.52
C LYS A 9 0.51 -11.23 -2.68
N SER A 10 0.76 -11.84 -1.53
CA SER A 10 1.93 -11.51 -0.72
C SER A 10 3.20 -12.09 -1.36
N ASN A 11 4.33 -11.40 -1.23
CA ASN A 11 5.64 -11.83 -1.74
C ASN A 11 5.74 -12.10 -3.25
N GLY A 12 4.72 -11.70 -4.03
CA GLY A 12 4.73 -11.81 -5.48
C GLY A 12 5.81 -10.92 -6.08
N LYS A 13 6.72 -11.54 -6.83
CA LYS A 13 7.75 -10.86 -7.62
C LYS A 13 7.52 -11.23 -9.09
N PHE A 14 7.67 -10.25 -9.97
CA PHE A 14 7.69 -10.48 -11.41
C PHE A 14 9.14 -10.75 -11.84
N HIS A 15 9.56 -10.25 -13.01
CA HIS A 15 10.92 -10.38 -13.47
C HIS A 15 11.89 -9.48 -12.70
N GLN A 16 13.17 -9.84 -12.73
CA GLN A 16 14.24 -9.03 -12.14
C GLN A 16 14.39 -7.70 -12.89
N LEU A 17 14.77 -6.67 -12.14
CA LEU A 17 15.00 -5.35 -12.72
C LEU A 17 16.36 -5.33 -13.45
N PRO A 18 16.41 -4.97 -14.75
CA PRO A 18 17.67 -4.95 -15.50
C PRO A 18 18.72 -4.05 -14.83
N GLY A 19 19.94 -4.57 -14.64
CA GLY A 19 21.03 -3.86 -13.95
C GLY A 19 20.96 -3.89 -12.42
N TYR A 20 19.91 -4.46 -11.82
CA TYR A 20 19.73 -4.53 -10.37
C TYR A 20 19.37 -5.97 -9.93
N PRO A 21 20.34 -6.88 -9.81
CA PRO A 21 20.10 -8.33 -9.62
C PRO A 21 19.39 -8.68 -8.30
N ASN A 22 19.50 -7.79 -7.31
CA ASN A 22 18.85 -7.94 -6.01
C ASN A 22 17.45 -7.31 -5.95
N CYS A 23 16.91 -6.87 -7.09
CA CYS A 23 15.63 -6.18 -7.20
C CYS A 23 14.72 -6.86 -8.23
N ALA A 24 13.43 -6.90 -7.94
CA ALA A 24 12.41 -7.42 -8.84
C ALA A 24 11.22 -6.47 -8.92
N LEU A 25 10.55 -6.45 -10.08
CA LEU A 25 9.30 -5.73 -10.20
C LEU A 25 8.23 -6.33 -9.28
N ALA A 26 7.38 -5.47 -8.75
CA ALA A 26 6.27 -5.82 -7.88
C ALA A 26 5.06 -4.91 -8.16
N SER A 27 3.89 -5.24 -7.61
CA SER A 27 2.71 -4.37 -7.69
C SER A 27 2.63 -3.37 -6.52
N GLY A 28 3.53 -3.49 -5.55
CA GLY A 28 3.55 -2.68 -4.34
C GLY A 28 4.61 -3.19 -3.36
N VAL A 29 4.95 -2.37 -2.37
CA VAL A 29 5.85 -2.75 -1.28
C VAL A 29 5.20 -2.48 0.07
N VAL A 30 5.74 -3.04 1.14
CA VAL A 30 5.24 -2.87 2.51
C VAL A 30 6.17 -1.98 3.34
N ASN A 31 5.66 -1.44 4.45
CA ASN A 31 6.35 -0.57 5.40
C ASN A 31 6.71 0.83 4.87
N PHE A 32 7.74 0.95 4.05
CA PHE A 32 8.20 2.23 3.51
C PHE A 32 8.59 2.05 2.04
N PHE A 33 8.57 3.14 1.29
CA PHE A 33 9.08 3.18 -0.08
C PHE A 33 9.76 4.51 -0.35
N LEU A 34 10.68 4.49 -1.31
CA LEU A 34 11.25 5.68 -1.92
C LEU A 34 10.77 5.73 -3.36
N ALA A 35 10.43 6.93 -3.83
CA ALA A 35 9.93 7.10 -5.19
C ALA A 35 10.25 8.52 -5.68
N ARG A 36 10.29 8.68 -7.00
CA ARG A 36 10.39 9.98 -7.62
C ARG A 36 9.16 10.83 -7.28
N THR A 37 9.38 12.10 -6.95
CA THR A 37 8.32 13.02 -6.56
C THR A 37 7.23 13.14 -7.61
N ASP A 38 7.59 13.23 -8.89
CA ASP A 38 6.61 13.35 -9.99
C ASP A 38 5.76 12.09 -10.17
N ALA A 39 6.33 10.90 -9.97
CA ALA A 39 5.60 9.63 -10.02
C ALA A 39 4.59 9.53 -8.86
N VAL A 40 4.99 9.90 -7.64
CA VAL A 40 4.10 9.90 -6.48
C VAL A 40 2.98 10.93 -6.62
N GLN A 41 3.28 12.13 -7.13
CA GLN A 41 2.29 13.18 -7.33
C GLN A 41 1.24 12.81 -8.40
N LYS A 42 1.63 12.07 -9.45
CA LYS A 42 0.68 11.58 -10.47
C LYS A 42 -0.34 10.60 -9.91
N VAL A 43 0.05 9.75 -8.96
CA VAL A 43 -0.87 8.84 -8.27
C VAL A 43 -1.70 9.61 -7.25
N GLY A 44 -1.02 10.40 -6.40
CA GLY A 44 -1.63 11.15 -5.31
C GLY A 44 -2.14 10.26 -4.17
N PHE A 45 -2.00 10.74 -2.94
CA PHE A 45 -2.67 10.10 -1.81
C PHE A 45 -4.13 10.55 -1.76
N ASP A 46 -5.04 9.58 -1.58
CA ASP A 46 -6.46 9.91 -1.47
C ASP A 46 -6.72 10.73 -0.19
N PRO A 47 -7.21 11.98 -0.30
CA PRO A 47 -7.42 12.84 0.87
C PRO A 47 -8.52 12.30 1.81
N LYS A 48 -9.38 11.39 1.33
CA LYS A 48 -10.39 10.72 2.15
C LYS A 48 -9.78 9.61 3.03
N LEU A 49 -8.57 9.16 2.72
CA LEU A 49 -7.85 8.11 3.44
C LEU A 49 -6.73 8.72 4.30
N GLN A 50 -7.12 9.29 5.44
CA GLN A 50 -6.23 10.17 6.22
C GLN A 50 -5.02 9.46 6.88
N ARG A 51 -5.21 8.25 7.42
CA ARG A 51 -4.20 7.62 8.32
C ARG A 51 -3.64 6.29 7.83
N VAL A 52 -4.37 5.58 6.98
CA VAL A 52 -3.99 4.27 6.49
C VAL A 52 -4.41 4.21 5.03
N ALA A 53 -3.47 4.39 4.11
CA ALA A 53 -3.73 4.38 2.67
C ALA A 53 -2.62 3.68 1.86
N HIS A 54 -1.71 2.97 2.53
CA HIS A 54 -0.48 2.45 1.89
C HIS A 54 -0.81 1.47 0.76
N SER A 55 -1.77 0.57 0.98
CA SER A 55 -2.17 -0.39 -0.07
C SER A 55 -2.95 0.32 -1.16
N GLU A 56 -3.82 1.23 -0.77
CA GLU A 56 -4.72 1.98 -1.64
C GLU A 56 -3.94 2.87 -2.62
N PHE A 57 -2.81 3.46 -2.19
CA PHE A 57 -1.88 4.18 -3.06
C PHE A 57 -1.39 3.29 -4.23
N PHE A 58 -0.96 2.06 -3.95
CA PHE A 58 -0.51 1.14 -5.00
C PHE A 58 -1.66 0.60 -5.86
N MET A 59 -2.89 0.53 -5.32
CA MET A 59 -4.08 0.19 -6.10
C MET A 59 -4.40 1.30 -7.11
N ASP A 60 -4.38 2.55 -6.67
CA ASP A 60 -4.64 3.72 -7.50
C ASP A 60 -3.53 3.93 -8.55
N GLY A 61 -2.29 3.56 -8.22
CA GLY A 61 -1.16 3.58 -9.13
C GLY A 61 -1.04 2.35 -10.03
N LEU A 62 -1.95 1.38 -9.96
CA LEU A 62 -1.80 0.14 -10.71
C LEU A 62 -1.87 0.40 -12.22
N GLY A 63 -0.82 0.01 -12.94
CA GLY A 63 -0.68 0.24 -14.39
C GLY A 63 -0.05 1.58 -14.78
N SER A 64 0.07 2.52 -13.85
CA SER A 64 0.73 3.82 -14.08
C SER A 64 2.03 3.99 -13.28
N LEU A 65 2.17 3.29 -12.16
CA LEU A 65 3.32 3.29 -11.29
C LEU A 65 4.13 2.00 -11.47
N MET A 66 5.40 2.16 -11.86
CA MET A 66 6.36 1.05 -11.85
C MET A 66 6.96 0.92 -10.46
N VAL A 67 6.84 -0.26 -9.86
CA VAL A 67 7.30 -0.53 -8.50
C VAL A 67 8.31 -1.68 -8.51
N ALA A 68 9.38 -1.53 -7.74
CA ALA A 68 10.36 -2.57 -7.51
C ALA A 68 10.56 -2.81 -6.01
N THR A 69 10.96 -4.02 -5.65
CA THR A 69 11.38 -4.40 -4.30
C THR A 69 12.78 -4.99 -4.37
N CYS A 70 13.61 -4.71 -3.37
CA CYS A 70 15.00 -5.14 -3.30
C CYS A 70 15.26 -5.87 -1.98
N ASN A 71 15.99 -7.00 -2.01
CA ASN A 71 16.21 -7.85 -0.83
C ASN A 71 17.53 -7.59 -0.07
N HIS A 72 18.38 -6.72 -0.59
CA HIS A 72 19.69 -6.38 -0.01
C HIS A 72 19.65 -5.16 0.92
N VAL A 73 18.46 -4.55 1.10
CA VAL A 73 18.23 -3.41 2.00
C VAL A 73 17.10 -3.79 2.95
N SER A 74 17.32 -3.56 4.25
CA SER A 74 16.32 -3.79 5.29
C SER A 74 16.25 -2.56 6.18
N ILE A 75 15.02 -2.11 6.46
CA ILE A 75 14.77 -1.06 7.46
C ILE A 75 13.89 -1.67 8.54
N GLY A 76 14.43 -1.69 9.75
CA GLY A 76 13.71 -2.16 10.93
C GLY A 76 12.81 -1.08 11.52
N HIS A 77 11.89 -1.50 12.38
CA HIS A 77 11.15 -0.60 13.23
C HIS A 77 11.88 -0.41 14.56
N GLN A 78 11.83 0.80 15.11
CA GLN A 78 12.19 1.01 16.51
C GLN A 78 11.25 0.20 17.42
N PRO A 79 11.74 -0.50 18.46
CA PRO A 79 10.89 -1.23 19.40
C PRO A 79 9.85 -0.31 20.06
N HIS A 80 8.67 -0.85 20.31
CA HIS A 80 7.62 -0.11 21.02
C HIS A 80 8.02 0.14 22.48
N THR A 81 7.91 1.39 22.92
CA THR A 81 8.07 1.78 24.33
C THR A 81 6.72 1.77 25.04
N ASN A 82 6.64 1.19 26.25
CA ASN A 82 5.43 1.13 27.05
C ASN A 82 5.15 2.45 27.82
N ASN A 83 5.12 3.58 27.12
CA ASN A 83 4.75 4.86 27.73
C ASN A 83 3.28 5.23 27.45
N THR A 84 2.76 6.21 28.17
CA THR A 84 1.39 6.74 28.01
C THR A 84 1.12 7.24 26.58
N ASP A 85 2.13 7.78 25.91
CA ASP A 85 2.04 8.23 24.52
C ASP A 85 1.78 7.07 23.55
N ALA A 86 2.34 5.87 23.80
CA ALA A 86 2.08 4.70 22.97
C ALA A 86 0.60 4.27 23.02
N ALA A 87 -0.04 4.36 24.18
CA ALA A 87 -1.46 4.04 24.33
C ALA A 87 -2.35 5.04 23.56
N ARG A 88 -1.99 6.33 23.56
CA ARG A 88 -2.67 7.37 22.77
C ARG A 88 -2.45 7.16 21.27
N TYR A 89 -1.20 6.90 20.86
CA TYR A 89 -0.82 6.68 19.46
C TYR A 89 -1.54 5.48 18.84
N ARG A 90 -1.75 4.40 19.60
CA ARG A 90 -2.43 3.19 19.13
C ARG A 90 -3.81 3.45 18.53
N LYS A 91 -4.57 4.43 19.06
CA LYS A 91 -5.87 4.86 18.52
C LYS A 91 -5.76 5.47 17.11
N PHE A 92 -4.60 6.02 16.76
CA PHE A 92 -4.35 6.57 15.43
C PHE A 92 -3.71 5.56 14.47
N ARG A 93 -2.96 4.60 15.01
CA ARG A 93 -2.27 3.57 14.23
C ARG A 93 -3.21 2.48 13.69
N HIS A 94 -4.28 2.17 14.41
CA HIS A 94 -5.22 1.10 14.07
C HIS A 94 -6.61 1.70 13.82
N PRO A 95 -7.01 1.87 12.55
CA PRO A 95 -8.34 2.37 12.21
C PRO A 95 -9.43 1.41 12.68
N GLY A 96 -10.60 1.96 13.00
CA GLY A 96 -11.73 1.17 13.48
C GLY A 96 -12.44 0.40 12.37
N ARG A 97 -13.45 -0.38 12.73
CA ARG A 97 -14.26 -1.15 11.76
C ARG A 97 -14.93 -0.27 10.71
N GLU A 98 -15.44 0.89 11.11
CA GLU A 98 -16.12 1.82 10.19
C GLU A 98 -15.16 2.45 9.18
N ASP A 99 -13.92 2.71 9.55
CA ASP A 99 -12.87 3.13 8.60
C ASP A 99 -12.62 2.04 7.55
N GLY A 100 -12.60 0.76 7.97
CA GLY A 100 -12.49 -0.39 7.06
C GLY A 100 -13.64 -0.44 6.05
N LYS A 101 -14.89 -0.37 6.52
CA LYS A 101 -16.07 -0.34 5.65
C LYS A 101 -16.07 0.87 4.71
N PHE A 102 -15.62 2.03 5.21
CA PHE A 102 -15.50 3.24 4.39
C PHE A 102 -14.50 3.03 3.25
N LYS A 103 -13.32 2.46 3.54
CA LYS A 103 -12.32 2.11 2.53
C LYS A 103 -12.88 1.17 1.48
N GLU A 104 -13.53 0.09 1.90
CA GLU A 104 -14.11 -0.89 0.99
C GLU A 104 -15.12 -0.23 0.03
N ARG A 105 -16.02 0.60 0.55
CA ARG A 105 -16.96 1.38 -0.28
C ARG A 105 -16.23 2.33 -1.21
N LEU A 106 -15.21 3.05 -0.73
CA LEU A 106 -14.44 3.98 -1.54
C LEU A 106 -13.78 3.25 -2.72
N GLN A 107 -13.15 2.10 -2.46
CA GLN A 107 -12.52 1.27 -3.49
C GLN A 107 -13.55 0.71 -4.50
N PHE A 108 -14.74 0.33 -4.03
CA PHE A 108 -15.83 -0.11 -4.89
C PHE A 108 -16.21 0.95 -5.92
N PHE A 109 -16.43 2.20 -5.49
CA PHE A 109 -16.85 3.26 -6.39
C PHE A 109 -15.69 3.88 -7.19
N LYS A 110 -14.55 4.14 -6.54
CA LYS A 110 -13.41 4.84 -7.15
C LYS A 110 -12.71 3.98 -8.21
N ASN A 111 -12.48 2.70 -7.88
CA ASN A 111 -11.70 1.78 -8.71
C ASN A 111 -12.58 0.73 -9.41
N ASN A 112 -13.92 0.89 -9.36
CA ASN A 112 -14.89 -0.05 -9.91
C ASN A 112 -14.61 -1.51 -9.48
N LEU A 113 -14.27 -1.72 -8.21
CA LEU A 113 -13.91 -3.02 -7.66
C LEU A 113 -15.10 -3.69 -6.98
N LYS A 114 -15.45 -4.91 -7.35
CA LYS A 114 -16.43 -5.74 -6.63
C LYS A 114 -15.82 -6.57 -5.52
N CYS A 115 -14.52 -6.87 -5.57
CA CYS A 115 -13.86 -7.63 -4.52
C CYS A 115 -12.34 -7.39 -4.44
N VAL A 116 -11.78 -7.59 -3.25
CA VAL A 116 -10.34 -7.70 -3.00
C VAL A 116 -10.09 -9.06 -2.38
N ARG A 117 -9.34 -9.91 -3.08
CA ARG A 117 -8.97 -11.26 -2.63
C ARG A 117 -7.55 -11.23 -2.12
N PHE A 118 -7.31 -11.90 -1.00
CA PHE A 118 -5.98 -12.06 -0.42
C PHE A 118 -5.53 -13.49 -0.65
N GLY A 119 -4.27 -13.65 -1.10
CA GLY A 119 -3.65 -14.95 -1.30
C GLY A 119 -2.14 -14.90 -1.20
#